data_AF-A0A850I739-F1
#
_entry.id   AF-A0A850I739-F1
#
_cell.length_a   1.000
_cell.length_b   1.000
_cell.length_c   1.000
_cell.angle_alpha   90.00
_cell.angle_beta   90.00
_cell.angle_gamma   90.00
#
_symmetry.space_group_name_H-M   'P 1'
#
loop_
_entity.id
_entity.type
_entity.pdbx_description
1 polymer ?
#
loop_
_entity_poly.entity_id
_entity_poly.type
_entity_poly.pdbx_seq_one_letter_code
_entity_poly.pdbx_strand_id
1 'polypeptide(L)'
;MFVFCGYSSLLELGAIALIVAIVTPIASLSIAPEAFAQQADTIILDPIEVTARRSSEPLTSVPVSVDVVQGRDAELEAPSNAAVDISRRVPNYSVTDVGNPLFAFGSIRGVGTLSFPQNPFDSTIGYALNGMPLSMYGGTQQLLDVSRVEVLRGPQNVLFGRSSEGGTVNIVPAEPDGVRDIRLRGEVGTNGNYLEHFPITLRRNQPRRDNFGIPRVRSA
;
A
#
# COMPACT_ATOMS: atom_id res chain seq x y z
N MET A 1 -54.40 7.23 32.01
CA MET A 1 -54.06 7.16 30.58
C MET A 1 -52.91 6.17 30.43
N PHE A 2 -53.21 4.91 30.10
CA PHE A 2 -52.25 3.79 30.15
C PHE A 2 -52.46 2.84 28.96
N VAL A 3 -51.85 3.15 27.82
CA VAL A 3 -51.77 2.29 26.62
C VAL A 3 -50.42 2.59 25.93
N PHE A 4 -49.91 1.66 25.11
CA PHE A 4 -48.68 1.78 24.30
C PHE A 4 -47.33 1.68 25.04
N CYS A 5 -47.09 0.55 25.71
CA CYS A 5 -45.74 0.05 25.97
C CYS A 5 -45.77 -1.49 26.09
N GLY A 6 -45.55 -2.24 24.99
CA GLY A 6 -45.63 -3.71 25.04
C GLY A 6 -45.67 -4.51 23.73
N TYR A 7 -45.36 -3.93 22.56
CA TYR A 7 -45.44 -4.66 21.27
C TYR A 7 -44.11 -4.78 20.49
N SER A 8 -43.04 -4.07 20.87
CA SER A 8 -41.72 -4.21 20.21
C SER A 8 -41.02 -5.52 20.58
N SER A 9 -41.02 -5.87 21.86
CA SER A 9 -40.28 -7.03 22.42
C SER A 9 -40.73 -8.40 21.88
N LEU A 10 -41.91 -8.49 21.25
CA LEU A 10 -42.45 -9.73 20.70
C LEU A 10 -42.00 -10.01 19.26
N LEU A 11 -41.48 -9.01 18.54
CA LEU A 11 -41.02 -9.16 17.15
C LEU A 11 -39.61 -9.76 17.06
N GLU A 12 -38.71 -9.37 17.97
CA GLU A 12 -37.30 -9.83 17.97
C GLU A 12 -37.18 -11.33 18.31
N LEU A 13 -37.97 -11.81 19.28
CA LEU A 13 -38.04 -13.22 19.64
C LEU A 13 -38.57 -14.11 18.50
N GLY A 14 -39.52 -13.61 17.70
CA GLY A 14 -40.06 -14.32 16.54
C GLY A 14 -39.02 -14.54 15.43
N ALA A 15 -38.18 -13.54 15.17
CA ALA A 15 -37.13 -13.62 14.16
C ALA A 15 -36.07 -14.69 14.50
N ILE A 16 -35.64 -14.75 15.77
CA ILE A 16 -34.64 -15.72 16.24
C ILE A 16 -35.21 -17.15 16.17
N ALA A 17 -36.47 -17.36 16.56
CA ALA A 17 -37.12 -18.66 16.48
C ALA A 17 -37.23 -19.18 15.03
N LEU A 18 -37.50 -18.30 14.07
CA LEU A 18 -37.59 -18.67 12.64
C LEU A 18 -36.25 -19.14 12.08
N ILE A 19 -35.14 -18.50 12.48
CA ILE A 19 -33.80 -18.87 12.02
C ILE A 19 -33.38 -20.24 12.57
N VAL A 20 -33.66 -20.53 13.85
CA VAL A 20 -33.33 -21.82 14.47
C VAL A 20 -34.12 -22.98 13.84
N ALA A 21 -35.39 -22.77 13.48
CA ALA A 21 -36.25 -23.81 12.91
C ALA A 21 -35.81 -24.36 11.54
N ILE A 22 -34.99 -23.61 10.78
CA ILE A 22 -34.52 -23.99 9.45
C ILE A 22 -33.27 -24.91 9.52
N VAL A 23 -32.58 -24.96 10.66
CA VAL A 23 -31.26 -25.62 10.80
C VAL A 23 -31.37 -27.13 11.12
N THR A 24 -32.54 -27.62 11.53
CA THR A 24 -32.73 -28.99 12.05
C THR A 24 -33.85 -29.73 11.33
N PRO A 25 -33.65 -30.21 10.07
CA PRO A 25 -33.22 -31.62 9.94
C PRO A 25 -32.39 -31.94 8.67
N ILE A 26 -31.06 -31.98 8.78
CA ILE A 26 -30.17 -32.60 7.74
C ILE A 26 -29.34 -33.77 8.32
N ALA A 27 -29.55 -34.10 9.59
CA ALA A 27 -28.82 -35.16 10.30
C ALA A 27 -29.33 -36.59 9.97
N SER A 28 -29.18 -37.05 8.71
CA SER A 28 -29.25 -38.49 8.32
C SER A 28 -28.81 -38.78 6.87
N LEU A 29 -27.64 -38.29 6.42
CA LEU A 29 -26.97 -38.86 5.24
C LEU A 29 -25.58 -39.39 5.59
N SER A 30 -25.40 -40.71 5.50
CA SER A 30 -24.13 -41.41 5.68
C SER A 30 -23.27 -41.30 4.41
N ILE A 31 -22.59 -40.17 4.25
CA ILE A 31 -21.54 -40.02 3.23
C ILE A 31 -20.25 -40.60 3.81
N ALA A 32 -19.68 -41.61 3.15
CA ALA A 32 -18.37 -42.14 3.52
C ALA A 32 -17.29 -41.08 3.24
N PRO A 33 -16.27 -40.90 4.10
CA PRO A 33 -15.19 -39.98 3.84
C PRO A 33 -14.30 -40.53 2.71
N GLU A 34 -14.54 -40.06 1.48
CA GLU A 34 -13.58 -40.24 0.40
C GLU A 34 -12.28 -39.55 0.79
N ALA A 35 -11.19 -40.33 0.85
CA ALA A 35 -9.88 -39.84 1.22
C ALA A 35 -9.28 -39.03 0.06
N PHE A 36 -9.72 -37.77 -0.06
CA PHE A 36 -9.07 -36.79 -0.92
C PHE A 36 -7.60 -36.68 -0.53
N ALA A 37 -6.73 -37.25 -1.36
CA ALA A 37 -5.31 -36.96 -1.30
C ALA A 37 -5.16 -35.44 -1.48
N GLN A 38 -4.63 -34.77 -0.46
CA GLN A 38 -4.33 -33.35 -0.55
C GLN A 38 -3.11 -33.20 -1.45
N GLN A 39 -3.38 -33.13 -2.77
CA GLN A 39 -2.48 -32.55 -3.75
C GLN A 39 -2.06 -31.19 -3.20
N ALA A 40 -0.80 -31.07 -2.79
CA ALA A 40 -0.27 -29.81 -2.30
C ALA A 40 -0.07 -28.89 -3.52
N ASP A 41 -1.07 -28.05 -3.81
CA ASP A 41 -0.94 -27.00 -4.81
C ASP A 41 0.25 -26.13 -4.45
N THR A 42 1.31 -26.22 -5.27
CA THR A 42 2.51 -25.41 -5.10
C THR A 42 2.15 -23.96 -5.37
N ILE A 43 1.98 -23.18 -4.30
CA ILE A 43 1.77 -21.72 -4.39
C ILE A 43 3.06 -21.10 -4.94
N ILE A 44 3.11 -20.93 -6.26
CA ILE A 44 4.12 -20.13 -6.93
C ILE A 44 3.80 -18.67 -6.62
N LEU A 45 4.68 -17.99 -5.90
CA LEU A 45 4.59 -16.56 -5.66
C LEU A 45 5.19 -15.81 -6.85
N ASP A 46 4.47 -14.79 -7.33
CA ASP A 46 5.00 -13.89 -8.37
C ASP A 46 6.28 -13.18 -7.88
N PRO A 47 7.29 -12.98 -8.75
CA PRO A 47 8.48 -12.25 -8.39
C PRO A 47 8.17 -10.78 -8.08
N ILE A 48 8.78 -10.24 -7.03
CA ILE A 48 8.69 -8.81 -6.73
C ILE A 48 9.63 -8.07 -7.68
N GLU A 49 9.07 -7.53 -8.76
CA GLU A 49 9.75 -6.61 -9.67
C GLU A 49 10.08 -5.28 -9.00
N VAL A 50 11.26 -4.72 -9.28
CA VAL A 50 11.71 -3.41 -8.81
C VAL A 50 12.42 -2.61 -9.92
N THR A 51 12.32 -1.29 -9.85
CA THR A 51 12.89 -0.32 -10.81
C THR A 51 14.22 0.27 -10.33
N ALA A 52 14.87 -0.40 -9.37
CA ALA A 52 16.04 0.10 -8.63
C ALA A 52 17.23 0.54 -9.52
N ARG A 53 17.37 -0.02 -10.72
CA ARG A 53 18.42 0.35 -11.70
C ARG A 53 17.90 1.13 -12.92
N ARG A 54 16.72 1.76 -12.80
CA ARG A 54 15.93 2.36 -13.91
C ARG A 54 15.48 1.36 -15.00
N SER A 55 15.53 0.06 -14.69
CA SER A 55 14.93 -1.04 -15.45
C SER A 55 14.12 -1.89 -14.49
N SER A 56 13.02 -2.50 -14.94
CA SER A 56 12.33 -3.54 -14.16
C SER A 56 13.22 -4.77 -14.10
N GLU A 57 13.47 -5.26 -12.89
CA GLU A 57 14.20 -6.48 -12.61
C GLU A 57 13.59 -7.16 -11.36
N PRO A 58 13.60 -8.50 -11.25
CA PRO A 58 13.18 -9.17 -10.04
C PRO A 58 14.15 -8.83 -8.90
N LEU A 59 13.61 -8.57 -7.71
CA LEU A 59 14.36 -8.19 -6.50
C LEU A 59 15.57 -9.11 -6.20
N THR A 60 15.48 -10.39 -6.58
CA THR A 60 16.53 -11.40 -6.40
C THR A 60 17.73 -11.27 -7.33
N SER A 61 17.64 -10.55 -8.46
CA SER A 61 18.77 -10.30 -9.36
C SER A 61 19.47 -8.95 -9.13
N VAL A 62 18.92 -8.09 -8.28
CA VAL A 62 19.41 -6.72 -8.08
C VAL A 62 20.60 -6.70 -7.10
N PRO A 63 21.81 -6.29 -7.52
CA PRO A 63 23.02 -6.37 -6.70
C PRO A 63 23.20 -5.19 -5.72
N VAL A 64 22.10 -4.61 -5.25
CA VAL A 64 22.09 -3.52 -4.25
C VAL A 64 21.01 -3.77 -3.20
N SER A 65 21.18 -3.22 -2.00
CA SER A 65 20.25 -3.45 -0.88
C SER A 65 18.93 -2.68 -1.04
N VAL A 66 17.97 -3.28 -1.74
CA VAL A 66 16.60 -2.76 -1.87
C VAL A 66 15.68 -3.46 -0.87
N ASP A 67 14.86 -2.69 -0.16
CA ASP A 67 13.65 -3.20 0.52
C ASP A 67 12.40 -2.69 -0.22
N VAL A 68 11.31 -3.46 -0.21
CA VAL A 68 10.07 -3.12 -0.93
C VAL A 68 8.88 -3.12 0.03
N VAL A 69 8.15 -2.01 0.09
CA VAL A 69 6.85 -1.91 0.78
C VAL A 69 5.76 -1.92 -0.29
N GLN A 70 4.90 -2.95 -0.30
CA GLN A 70 3.84 -3.04 -1.32
C GLN A 70 2.77 -1.96 -1.09
N GLY A 71 2.15 -1.50 -2.17
CA GLY A 71 1.18 -0.40 -2.18
C GLY A 71 0.01 -0.61 -1.22
N ARG A 72 -0.56 -1.84 -1.19
CA ARG A 72 -1.64 -2.19 -0.24
C ARG A 72 -1.21 -1.98 1.22
N ASP A 73 0.05 -2.31 1.55
CA ASP A 73 0.57 -2.25 2.91
C ASP A 73 0.88 -0.78 3.25
N ALA A 74 1.42 -0.02 2.30
CA ALA A 74 1.66 1.42 2.39
C ALA A 74 0.37 2.26 2.55
N GLU A 75 -0.73 1.86 1.89
CA GLU A 75 -2.01 2.54 1.98
C GLU A 75 -2.71 2.32 3.33
N LEU A 76 -2.49 1.17 4.00
CA LEU A 76 -3.22 0.77 5.22
C LEU A 76 -3.00 1.66 6.45
N GLU A 77 -1.83 2.29 6.59
CA GLU A 77 -1.44 3.02 7.82
C GLU A 77 -1.65 4.54 7.73
N ALA A 78 -1.85 5.08 6.52
CA ALA A 78 -1.56 6.48 6.23
C ALA A 78 -2.77 7.42 6.35
N PRO A 79 -2.73 8.37 7.31
CA PRO A 79 -3.28 9.72 7.11
C PRO A 79 -2.21 10.81 6.90
N SER A 80 -1.05 10.74 7.56
CA SER A 80 -0.22 11.92 7.85
C SER A 80 1.24 11.95 7.34
N ASN A 81 2.02 10.86 7.38
CA ASN A 81 3.47 10.95 7.08
C ASN A 81 4.09 9.64 6.54
N ALA A 82 4.06 9.48 5.21
CA ALA A 82 4.53 8.27 4.53
C ALA A 82 5.97 7.85 4.85
N ALA A 83 6.92 8.78 4.93
CA ALA A 83 8.32 8.48 5.28
C ALA A 83 8.43 7.79 6.66
N VAL A 84 7.63 8.22 7.64
CA VAL A 84 7.59 7.59 8.97
C VAL A 84 7.06 6.16 8.88
N ASP A 85 5.97 5.94 8.15
CA ASP A 85 5.36 4.61 8.03
C ASP A 85 6.23 3.61 7.25
N ILE A 86 6.93 4.08 6.21
CA ILE A 86 7.95 3.28 5.50
C ILE A 86 9.10 2.93 6.46
N SER A 87 9.57 3.87 7.29
CA SER A 87 10.68 3.65 8.23
C SER A 87 10.39 2.56 9.27
N ARG A 88 9.12 2.37 9.66
CA ARG A 88 8.67 1.27 10.56
C ARG A 88 8.82 -0.13 9.94
N ARG A 89 8.94 -0.23 8.62
CA ARG A 89 9.02 -1.52 7.88
C ARG A 89 10.37 -1.76 7.21
N VAL A 90 11.17 -0.72 6.99
CA VAL A 90 12.46 -0.79 6.29
C VAL A 90 13.63 -0.84 7.28
N PRO A 91 14.32 -1.99 7.45
CA PRO A 91 15.37 -2.12 8.44
C PRO A 91 16.57 -1.20 8.16
N ASN A 92 16.91 -0.39 9.16
CA ASN A 92 17.90 0.69 9.16
C ASN A 92 17.50 1.95 8.38
N TYR A 93 16.19 2.19 8.14
CA TYR A 93 15.66 3.51 7.84
C TYR A 93 15.06 4.11 9.13
N SER A 94 15.35 5.37 9.42
CA SER A 94 14.83 6.10 10.58
C SER A 94 14.42 7.49 10.15
N VAL A 95 13.24 7.94 10.57
CA VAL A 95 12.68 9.26 10.27
C VAL A 95 12.22 9.93 11.57
N THR A 96 12.65 11.16 11.77
CA THR A 96 12.22 12.00 12.88
C THR A 96 11.00 12.79 12.46
N ASP A 97 9.84 12.50 13.06
CA ASP A 97 8.70 13.42 13.00
C ASP A 97 8.91 14.56 14.01
N VAL A 98 8.66 15.79 13.57
CA VAL A 98 8.85 17.03 14.34
C VAL A 98 7.53 17.77 14.60
N GLY A 99 6.40 17.08 14.41
CA GLY A 99 5.05 17.65 14.58
C GLY A 99 4.54 18.43 13.36
N ASN A 100 5.34 18.51 12.29
CA ASN A 100 4.92 18.98 10.98
C ASN A 100 5.39 17.97 9.93
N PRO A 101 4.47 17.26 9.24
CA PRO A 101 4.85 16.17 8.33
C PRO A 101 5.72 16.64 7.17
N LEU A 102 5.62 17.92 6.75
CA LEU A 102 6.44 18.50 5.68
C LEU A 102 7.94 18.56 6.02
N PHE A 103 8.32 18.44 7.30
CA PHE A 103 9.72 18.54 7.75
C PHE A 103 10.26 17.22 8.30
N ALA A 104 9.82 16.10 7.74
CA ALA A 104 10.39 14.78 7.99
C ALA A 104 11.83 14.65 7.44
N PHE A 105 12.82 14.65 8.34
CA PHE A 105 14.21 14.30 8.01
C PHE A 105 14.62 12.99 8.71
N GLY A 106 15.67 12.33 8.21
CA GLY A 106 16.00 10.98 8.66
C GLY A 106 17.39 10.51 8.25
N SER A 107 17.66 9.24 8.54
CA SER A 107 18.88 8.54 8.14
C SER A 107 18.58 7.14 7.60
N ILE A 108 19.41 6.69 6.65
CA ILE A 108 19.47 5.30 6.21
C ILE A 108 20.85 4.76 6.54
N ARG A 109 20.92 3.63 7.26
CA ARG A 109 22.17 3.05 7.82
C ARG A 109 22.98 4.07 8.65
N GLY A 110 22.30 4.99 9.34
CA GLY A 110 22.91 6.07 10.12
C GLY A 110 23.45 7.25 9.29
N VAL A 111 23.42 7.17 7.95
CA VAL A 111 23.76 8.28 7.06
C VAL A 111 22.51 9.10 6.81
N GLY A 112 22.50 10.34 7.31
CA GLY A 112 21.31 11.21 7.31
C GLY A 112 21.62 12.66 7.60
N THR A 113 20.60 13.50 7.51
CA THR A 113 20.75 14.96 7.67
C THR A 113 20.77 15.31 9.16
N LEU A 114 21.88 15.88 9.64
CA LEU A 114 22.15 16.11 11.08
C LEU A 114 21.37 17.29 11.70
N SER A 115 20.79 18.15 10.87
CA SER A 115 20.10 19.38 11.24
C SER A 115 18.90 19.60 10.31
N PHE A 116 17.97 20.49 10.69
CA PHE A 116 16.92 20.95 9.78
C PHE A 116 17.54 21.51 8.47
N PRO A 117 17.25 20.91 7.31
CA PRO A 117 17.80 21.36 6.03
C PRO A 117 17.14 22.68 5.61
N GLN A 118 17.95 23.70 5.33
CA GLN A 118 17.46 25.04 4.95
C GLN A 118 16.89 25.11 3.51
N ASN A 119 17.09 24.04 2.73
CA ASN A 119 16.74 23.96 1.32
C ASN A 119 16.04 22.61 1.06
N PRO A 120 14.83 22.58 0.45
CA PRO A 120 14.07 21.35 0.22
C PRO A 120 14.76 20.26 -0.62
N PHE A 121 15.93 20.53 -1.20
CA PHE A 121 16.71 19.57 -1.98
C PHE A 121 18.00 19.09 -1.29
N ASP A 122 18.40 19.70 -0.17
CA ASP A 122 19.68 19.39 0.50
C ASP A 122 19.48 18.30 1.57
N SER A 123 18.67 17.30 1.22
CA SER A 123 18.41 16.07 1.98
C SER A 123 19.48 15.01 1.67
N THR A 124 19.86 14.23 2.69
CA THR A 124 20.80 13.10 2.57
C THR A 124 20.11 11.81 2.10
N ILE A 125 18.77 11.80 2.09
CA ILE A 125 17.92 10.73 1.55
C ILE A 125 17.16 11.29 0.35
N GLY A 126 17.24 10.58 -0.77
CA GLY A 126 16.57 11.00 -2.00
C GLY A 126 15.15 10.51 -2.00
N TYR A 127 14.21 11.35 -2.42
CA TYR A 127 12.86 10.90 -2.74
C TYR A 127 12.68 10.96 -4.26
N ALA A 128 12.02 9.97 -4.83
CA ALA A 128 11.76 9.90 -6.26
C ALA A 128 10.35 9.36 -6.54
N LEU A 129 9.80 9.73 -7.70
CA LEU A 129 8.57 9.19 -8.25
C LEU A 129 8.89 8.63 -9.63
N ASN A 130 8.74 7.30 -9.83
CA ASN A 130 9.18 6.62 -11.06
C ASN A 130 10.63 6.98 -11.48
N GLY A 131 11.54 7.07 -10.52
CA GLY A 131 12.94 7.44 -10.77
C GLY A 131 13.20 8.92 -11.08
N MET A 132 12.17 9.77 -11.16
CA MET A 132 12.33 11.22 -11.23
C MET A 132 12.54 11.79 -9.82
N PRO A 133 13.63 12.53 -9.54
CA PRO A 133 13.91 13.03 -8.20
C PRO A 133 12.92 14.13 -7.78
N LEU A 134 12.51 14.08 -6.52
CA LEU A 134 11.68 15.06 -5.83
C LEU A 134 12.51 15.85 -4.80
N SER A 135 11.92 16.90 -4.23
CA SER A 135 12.38 17.48 -2.96
C SER A 135 12.08 16.55 -1.78
N MET A 136 12.57 16.87 -0.58
CA MET A 136 12.27 16.13 0.66
C MET A 136 10.76 15.96 0.93
N TYR A 137 9.94 16.91 0.48
CA TYR A 137 8.48 16.85 0.55
C TYR A 137 7.91 15.64 -0.24
N GLY A 138 8.66 15.02 -1.15
CA GLY A 138 8.29 13.78 -1.80
C GLY A 138 8.08 12.62 -0.81
N GLY A 139 8.80 12.59 0.31
CA GLY A 139 8.61 11.60 1.38
C GLY A 139 7.38 11.87 2.27
N THR A 140 6.79 13.07 2.15
CA THR A 140 5.70 13.54 3.02
C THR A 140 4.35 13.49 2.32
N GLN A 141 4.30 13.01 1.07
CA GLN A 141 3.09 12.82 0.28
C GLN A 141 2.30 11.60 0.76
N GLN A 142 0.97 11.65 0.69
CA GLN A 142 0.13 10.49 0.93
C GLN A 142 0.32 9.45 -0.19
N LEU A 143 0.58 8.18 0.16
CA LEU A 143 0.84 7.08 -0.77
C LEU A 143 -0.46 6.50 -1.36
N LEU A 144 -1.30 7.35 -1.94
CA LEU A 144 -2.55 6.96 -2.58
C LEU A 144 -2.29 6.43 -4.01
N ASP A 145 -2.84 5.26 -4.31
CA ASP A 145 -2.69 4.56 -5.59
C ASP A 145 -1.24 4.27 -5.99
N VAL A 146 -0.47 3.84 -4.99
CA VAL A 146 0.90 3.37 -5.14
C VAL A 146 0.90 1.87 -5.46
N SER A 147 1.75 1.44 -6.39
CA SER A 147 2.02 0.02 -6.64
C SER A 147 2.94 -0.54 -5.56
N ARG A 148 4.04 0.18 -5.29
CA ARG A 148 5.05 -0.13 -4.26
C ARG A 148 5.94 1.08 -3.97
N VAL A 149 6.62 1.05 -2.83
CA VAL A 149 7.74 1.93 -2.52
C VAL A 149 9.01 1.10 -2.39
N GLU A 150 10.04 1.47 -3.14
CA GLU A 150 11.35 0.84 -3.17
C GLU A 150 12.33 1.69 -2.36
N VAL A 151 12.96 1.12 -1.32
CA VAL A 151 13.98 1.83 -0.54
C VAL A 151 15.35 1.21 -0.79
N LEU A 152 16.15 1.94 -1.57
CA LEU A 152 17.53 1.62 -1.88
C LEU A 152 18.42 2.15 -0.74
N ARG A 153 19.15 1.25 -0.08
CA ARG A 153 19.97 1.59 1.10
C ARG A 153 21.45 1.71 0.74
N GLY A 154 22.08 2.82 1.13
CA GLY A 154 23.44 3.21 0.74
C GLY A 154 23.48 4.07 -0.53
N PRO A 155 24.64 4.66 -0.89
CA PRO A 155 24.72 5.74 -1.89
C PRO A 155 24.18 5.37 -3.28
N GLN A 156 23.31 6.23 -3.85
CA GLN A 156 22.71 6.04 -5.20
C GLN A 156 22.82 7.25 -6.12
N ASN A 157 23.75 8.17 -5.87
CA ASN A 157 23.86 9.45 -6.59
C ASN A 157 23.94 9.34 -8.13
N VAL A 158 24.48 8.23 -8.65
CA VAL A 158 24.58 7.94 -10.09
C VAL A 158 23.20 7.76 -10.75
N LEU A 159 22.23 7.22 -10.00
CA LEU A 159 20.90 6.86 -10.53
C LEU A 159 19.81 7.88 -10.14
N PHE A 160 19.94 8.56 -9.00
CA PHE A 160 18.89 9.47 -8.48
C PHE A 160 19.38 10.89 -8.15
N GLY A 161 20.69 11.17 -8.26
CA GLY A 161 21.22 12.54 -8.20
C GLY A 161 21.74 13.01 -6.84
N ARG A 162 21.73 14.34 -6.63
CA ARG A 162 22.54 15.09 -5.65
C ARG A 162 22.12 15.02 -4.17
N SER A 163 21.32 14.02 -3.81
CA SER A 163 20.60 13.97 -2.54
C SER A 163 20.41 12.52 -2.09
N SER A 164 21.33 11.61 -2.41
CA SER A 164 21.12 10.15 -2.27
C SER A 164 22.31 9.44 -1.62
N GLU A 165 23.01 10.14 -0.73
CA GLU A 165 24.23 9.68 -0.06
C GLU A 165 23.92 8.58 0.96
N GLY A 166 22.81 8.68 1.69
CA GLY A 166 22.34 7.62 2.61
C GLY A 166 21.48 6.56 1.90
N GLY A 167 20.77 6.96 0.85
CA GLY A 167 19.89 6.07 0.08
C GLY A 167 18.83 6.84 -0.71
N THR A 168 17.91 6.10 -1.32
CA THR A 168 16.79 6.66 -2.09
C THR A 168 15.50 5.89 -1.79
N VAL A 169 14.41 6.63 -1.59
CA VAL A 169 13.03 6.14 -1.52
C VAL A 169 12.34 6.46 -2.86
N ASN A 170 12.15 5.44 -3.69
CA ASN A 170 11.48 5.55 -4.99
C ASN A 170 10.03 5.07 -4.89
N ILE A 171 9.08 5.98 -5.11
CA ILE A 171 7.64 5.69 -5.12
C ILE A 171 7.25 5.30 -6.55
N VAL A 172 6.63 4.13 -6.70
CA VAL A 172 6.12 3.63 -7.98
C VAL A 172 4.58 3.66 -7.92
N PRO A 173 3.90 4.60 -8.59
CA PRO A 173 2.44 4.62 -8.68
C PRO A 173 1.90 3.37 -9.40
N ALA A 174 0.62 3.06 -9.21
CA ALA A 174 -0.03 2.01 -9.99
C ALA A 174 -0.22 2.43 -11.46
N GLU A 175 -0.02 1.47 -12.37
CA GLU A 175 -0.22 1.69 -13.80
C GLU A 175 -1.68 1.42 -14.25
N PRO A 176 -2.14 2.02 -15.37
CA PRO A 176 -3.43 1.71 -15.98
C PRO A 176 -3.54 0.29 -16.57
N ASP A 177 -4.05 -0.65 -15.76
CA ASP A 177 -4.26 -2.08 -16.10
C ASP A 177 -5.52 -2.34 -16.98
N GLY A 178 -6.39 -1.34 -17.15
CA GLY A 178 -7.63 -1.46 -17.92
C GLY A 178 -8.87 -1.90 -17.14
N VAL A 179 -8.75 -2.27 -15.86
CA VAL A 179 -9.82 -2.89 -15.06
C VAL A 179 -10.85 -1.84 -14.57
N ARG A 180 -12.13 -2.20 -14.35
CA ARG A 180 -13.22 -1.25 -14.02
C ARG A 180 -13.98 -1.55 -12.74
N ASP A 181 -13.89 -0.63 -11.79
CA ASP A 181 -13.88 -0.97 -10.37
C ASP A 181 -13.87 0.38 -9.53
N ILE A 182 -14.02 0.47 -8.19
CA ILE A 182 -14.23 1.75 -7.42
C ILE A 182 -13.72 1.77 -5.95
N ARG A 183 -12.74 2.63 -5.57
CA ARG A 183 -12.18 2.66 -4.19
C ARG A 183 -13.04 3.52 -3.25
N LEU A 184 -13.42 2.98 -2.10
CA LEU A 184 -14.04 3.72 -0.99
C LEU A 184 -13.15 3.66 0.25
N ARG A 185 -12.92 4.83 0.87
CA ARG A 185 -12.17 5.01 2.12
C ARG A 185 -13.02 5.90 3.03
N GLY A 186 -13.23 5.47 4.27
CA GLY A 186 -13.87 6.25 5.32
C GLY A 186 -12.94 6.31 6.53
N GLU A 187 -12.82 7.48 7.15
CA GLU A 187 -11.90 7.73 8.26
C GLU A 187 -12.67 8.40 9.40
N VAL A 188 -12.55 7.84 10.60
CA VAL A 188 -13.14 8.37 11.84
C VAL A 188 -12.17 8.12 12.98
N GLY A 189 -11.82 9.15 13.73
CA GLY A 189 -10.86 9.04 14.83
C GLY A 189 -10.78 10.29 15.70
N THR A 190 -10.48 10.11 16.99
CA THR A 190 -10.26 11.22 17.93
C THR A 190 -8.91 11.88 17.63
N ASN A 191 -8.84 13.22 17.68
CA ASN A 191 -7.68 14.00 17.21
C ASN A 191 -7.25 13.68 15.76
N GLY A 192 -8.17 13.14 14.96
CA GLY A 192 -7.97 12.80 13.54
C GLY A 192 -7.49 11.37 13.25
N ASN A 193 -6.77 10.70 14.16
CA ASN A 193 -5.97 9.53 13.81
C ASN A 193 -6.08 8.36 14.81
N TYR A 194 -6.92 7.36 14.49
CA TYR A 194 -6.69 5.91 14.72
C TYR A 194 -7.79 5.14 13.98
N LEU A 195 -7.48 3.96 13.41
CA LEU A 195 -8.29 3.35 12.34
C LEU A 195 -8.93 2.01 12.73
N GLU A 196 -10.22 1.84 12.43
CA GLU A 196 -10.77 0.55 11.99
C GLU A 196 -10.84 0.56 10.45
N HIS A 197 -10.36 -0.49 9.80
CA HIS A 197 -10.23 -0.53 8.34
C HIS A 197 -11.12 -1.63 7.74
N PHE A 198 -12.10 -1.22 6.93
CA PHE A 198 -13.02 -2.12 6.21
C PHE A 198 -12.78 -2.02 4.68
N PRO A 199 -11.80 -2.75 4.12
CA PRO A 199 -11.39 -2.60 2.73
C PRO A 199 -12.35 -3.31 1.78
N ILE A 200 -13.34 -2.58 1.26
CA ILE A 200 -14.07 -3.00 0.05
C ILE A 200 -13.36 -2.36 -1.14
N THR A 201 -12.23 -2.97 -1.52
CA THR A 201 -11.35 -2.47 -2.59
C THR A 201 -11.85 -2.88 -3.96
N LEU A 202 -11.93 -1.89 -4.82
CA LEU A 202 -12.12 -1.98 -6.26
C LEU A 202 -11.44 -0.71 -6.87
N ARG A 203 -10.91 -0.60 -8.10
CA ARG A 203 -10.55 0.74 -8.75
C ARG A 203 -10.58 0.87 -10.30
N ARG A 204 -11.21 1.93 -10.87
CA ARG A 204 -11.45 2.09 -12.34
C ARG A 204 -10.26 2.73 -13.05
N ASN A 205 -9.68 1.96 -13.96
CA ASN A 205 -8.31 2.17 -14.41
C ASN A 205 -8.16 2.01 -15.94
N GLN A 206 -9.13 2.52 -16.70
CA GLN A 206 -9.14 2.36 -18.17
C GLN A 206 -8.20 3.35 -18.86
N PRO A 207 -7.31 2.91 -19.78
CA PRO A 207 -6.58 3.85 -20.63
C PRO A 207 -7.59 4.64 -21.47
N ARG A 208 -7.41 5.97 -21.55
CA ARG A 208 -8.27 6.82 -22.38
C ARG A 208 -8.18 6.39 -23.84
N ARG A 209 -9.32 6.00 -24.41
CA ARG A 209 -9.44 5.64 -25.83
C ARG A 209 -9.58 6.90 -26.69
N ASP A 210 -8.64 7.82 -26.53
CA ASP A 210 -8.56 9.03 -27.34
C ASP A 210 -8.28 8.62 -28.79
N ASN A 211 -9.16 9.00 -29.72
CA ASN A 211 -9.13 8.54 -31.12
C ASN A 211 -8.05 9.27 -31.96
N PHE A 212 -6.88 9.49 -31.37
CA PHE A 212 -5.74 10.14 -32.00
C PHE A 212 -4.82 9.07 -32.59
N GLY A 213 -5.01 8.78 -33.88
CA GLY A 213 -4.33 7.69 -34.57
C GLY A 213 -2.83 7.93 -34.77
N ILE A 214 -2.01 7.58 -33.77
CA ILE A 214 -0.57 7.41 -33.97
C ILE A 214 -0.35 6.06 -34.68
N PRO A 215 0.13 6.04 -35.94
CA PRO A 215 0.36 4.79 -36.64
C PRO A 215 1.50 4.01 -35.96
N ARG A 216 1.28 2.72 -35.70
CA ARG A 216 2.35 1.83 -35.23
C ARG A 216 3.43 1.75 -36.30
N VAL A 217 4.57 2.39 -36.06
CA VAL A 217 5.80 2.15 -36.82
C VAL A 217 6.12 0.66 -36.66
N ARG A 218 6.15 -0.08 -37.77
CA ARG A 218 6.72 -1.43 -37.77
C ARG A 218 8.24 -1.26 -37.67
N SER A 219 8.86 -1.95 -36.72
CA SER A 219 10.30 -2.22 -36.82
C SER A 219 10.58 -2.97 -38.11
N ALA A 220 11.72 -2.67 -38.73
CA ALA A 220 12.30 -3.49 -39.79
C ALA A 220 12.85 -4.82 -39.22
#